data_AF-A0A1H0XX12-F1
#
_entry.id   AF-A0A1H0XX12-F1
#
_cell.length_a   1.000
_cell.length_b   1.000
_cell.length_c   1.000
_cell.angle_alpha   90.00
_cell.angle_beta   90.00
_cell.angle_gamma   90.00
#
_symmetry.space_group_name_H-M   'P 1'
#
loop_
_entity.id
_entity.type
_entity.pdbx_description
1 polymer ?
#
loop_
_entity_poly.entity_id
_entity_poly.type
_entity_poly.pdbx_seq_one_letter_code
_entity_poly.pdbx_strand_id
1 'polypeptide(L)'
;MQWCCILPPYLCHQKRKDMANIDELKRLGERFPNKNVGCGNPNAKILVVTQKERNEDVDFKYLKRLFGDFPGPKGKYMDVLTYCYYVVYDEDLLKDPFFERFQVIQYVFPDGSHLQEHDPAKLFGMKWISECTVEDNLQRMFIARGFSQDTMIERVMFCTYPFDIVSSHIFCSNKLLLNWFLLNAVLIF
;
A
#
# COMPACT_ATOMS: atom_id res chain seq x y z
N MET A 1 23.36 -2.81 16.51
CA MET A 1 23.38 -1.95 15.31
C MET A 1 22.01 -1.32 15.19
N GLN A 2 21.94 0.01 15.24
CA GLN A 2 20.70 0.78 15.35
C GLN A 2 20.37 1.32 13.95
N TRP A 3 19.34 0.77 13.31
CA TRP A 3 18.90 1.21 11.98
C TRP A 3 18.12 2.52 12.12
N CYS A 4 18.81 3.65 11.95
CA CYS A 4 18.17 4.95 11.79
C CYS A 4 17.58 5.04 10.38
N CYS A 5 16.25 5.10 10.29
CA CYS A 5 15.54 5.47 9.08
C CYS A 5 15.94 6.90 8.66
N ILE A 6 16.83 7.03 7.67
CA ILE A 6 17.16 8.30 7.05
C ILE A 6 15.98 8.68 6.15
N LEU A 7 15.17 9.64 6.59
CA LEU A 7 14.12 10.24 5.77
C LEU A 7 14.74 11.00 4.59
N PRO A 8 14.20 10.87 3.36
CA PRO A 8 14.63 11.67 2.21
C PRO A 8 14.39 13.19 2.40
N PRO A 9 15.20 14.05 1.76
CA PRO A 9 15.30 15.49 2.07
C PRO A 9 14.14 16.40 1.61
N TYR A 10 13.03 15.88 1.07
CA TYR A 10 11.96 16.70 0.47
C TYR A 10 10.72 16.94 1.36
N LEU A 11 10.74 16.53 2.63
CA LEU A 11 9.66 16.80 3.59
C LEU A 11 9.85 18.16 4.29
N CYS A 12 9.61 19.25 3.56
CA CYS A 12 9.56 20.59 4.15
C CYS A 12 8.27 21.29 3.72
N HIS A 13 7.13 20.96 4.36
CA HIS A 13 5.97 21.86 4.63
C HIS A 13 4.73 21.11 5.20
N GLN A 14 4.72 20.68 6.48
CA GLN A 14 3.46 20.52 7.29
C GLN A 14 3.67 20.26 8.81
N LYS A 15 4.36 21.20 9.48
CA LYS A 15 4.98 21.06 10.82
C LYS A 15 4.18 20.57 12.05
N ARG A 16 2.84 20.38 12.04
CA ARG A 16 2.09 19.93 13.25
C ARG A 16 1.46 18.53 13.14
N LYS A 17 0.80 18.20 12.01
CA LYS A 17 0.30 16.84 11.78
C LYS A 17 1.44 15.84 11.55
N ASP A 18 2.56 16.31 11.00
CA ASP A 18 3.74 15.47 10.80
C ASP A 18 4.35 15.01 12.12
N MET A 19 4.34 15.87 13.15
CA MET A 19 4.99 15.58 14.43
C MET A 19 4.25 14.51 15.25
N ALA A 20 2.92 14.59 15.33
CA ALA A 20 2.10 13.56 16.00
C ALA A 20 2.21 12.18 15.31
N ASN A 21 2.39 12.16 13.99
CA ASN A 21 2.52 10.92 13.24
C ASN A 21 3.95 10.35 13.25
N ILE A 22 4.97 11.21 13.34
CA ILE A 22 6.34 10.79 13.64
C ILE A 22 6.39 10.14 15.04
N ASP A 23 5.66 10.69 16.01
CA ASP A 23 5.55 10.10 17.35
C ASP A 23 4.79 8.76 17.31
N GLU A 24 3.74 8.63 16.49
CA GLU A 24 3.03 7.35 16.34
C GLU A 24 3.89 6.28 15.65
N LEU A 25 4.71 6.64 14.65
CA LEU A 25 5.69 5.72 14.06
C LEU A 25 6.75 5.27 15.06
N LYS A 26 7.22 6.17 15.92
CA LYS A 26 8.15 5.80 17.00
C LYS A 26 7.49 4.83 17.97
N ARG A 27 6.26 5.10 18.40
CA ARG A 27 5.49 4.20 19.27
C ARG A 27 5.26 2.84 18.61
N LEU A 28 4.98 2.82 17.30
CA LEU A 28 4.87 1.57 16.55
C LEU A 28 6.19 0.78 16.59
N GLY A 29 7.33 1.45 16.41
CA GLY A 29 8.66 0.84 16.57
C GLY A 29 8.95 0.35 18.00
N GLU A 30 8.45 1.04 19.02
CA GLU A 30 8.55 0.62 20.43
C GLU A 30 7.66 -0.59 20.75
N ARG A 31 6.46 -0.68 20.15
CA ARG A 31 5.56 -1.84 20.27
C ARG A 31 6.14 -3.08 19.57
N PHE A 32 6.87 -2.89 18.48
CA PHE A 32 7.46 -3.96 17.68
C PHE A 32 8.99 -3.83 17.57
N PRO A 33 9.72 -3.98 18.69
CA PRO A 33 11.17 -3.87 18.68
C PRO A 33 11.73 -5.02 17.82
N ASN A 34 12.54 -4.68 16.82
CA ASN A 34 13.15 -5.58 15.83
C ASN A 34 12.28 -5.96 14.61
N LYS A 35 11.12 -5.33 14.41
CA LYS A 35 10.37 -5.49 13.14
C LYS A 35 10.58 -4.30 12.20
N ASN A 36 10.52 -4.55 10.90
CA ASN A 36 10.44 -3.48 9.90
C ASN A 36 9.01 -2.92 9.93
N VAL A 37 8.84 -1.78 10.60
CA VAL A 37 7.51 -1.14 10.74
C VAL A 37 7.05 -0.40 9.47
N GLY A 38 7.86 -0.43 8.41
CA GLY A 38 7.59 0.21 7.13
C GLY A 38 8.23 1.59 6.96
N CYS A 39 7.96 2.22 5.83
CA CYS A 39 8.52 3.52 5.45
C CYS A 39 7.57 4.29 4.52
N GLY A 40 7.90 5.55 4.21
CA GLY A 40 7.08 6.42 3.36
C GLY A 40 6.29 7.45 4.18
N ASN A 41 5.16 7.91 3.62
CA ASN A 41 4.35 8.93 4.27
C ASN A 41 3.36 8.27 5.26
N PRO A 42 3.50 8.44 6.58
CA PRO A 42 2.52 7.89 7.52
C PRO A 42 1.10 8.44 7.30
N ASN A 43 0.96 9.66 6.78
CA ASN A 43 -0.34 10.26 6.50
C ASN A 43 -0.93 9.85 5.14
N ALA A 44 -0.29 8.91 4.44
CA ALA A 44 -0.83 8.37 3.20
C ALA A 44 -2.20 7.72 3.43
N LYS A 45 -3.07 7.81 2.43
CA LYS A 45 -4.31 7.01 2.37
C LYS A 45 -4.08 5.63 1.78
N ILE A 46 -2.94 5.44 1.12
CA ILE A 46 -2.56 4.21 0.42
C ILE A 46 -1.48 3.49 1.22
N LEU A 47 -1.78 2.26 1.62
CA LEU A 47 -0.82 1.28 2.14
C LEU A 47 -0.38 0.37 1.02
N VAL A 48 0.92 0.09 0.91
CA VAL A 48 1.48 -0.91 0.02
C VAL A 48 2.13 -1.99 0.87
N VAL A 49 1.55 -3.19 0.85
CA VAL A 49 2.06 -4.37 1.53
C VAL A 49 2.76 -5.25 0.50
N THR A 50 4.03 -5.59 0.74
CA THR A 50 4.81 -6.50 -0.11
C THR A 50 5.13 -7.77 0.67
N GLN A 51 4.98 -8.95 0.09
CA GLN A 51 5.31 -10.19 0.80
C GLN A 51 6.82 -10.43 0.93
N LYS A 52 7.17 -11.16 1.99
CA LYS A 52 8.54 -11.50 2.38
C LYS A 52 8.98 -12.79 1.69
N GLU A 53 9.48 -12.72 0.47
CA GLU A 53 10.30 -13.81 -0.07
C GLU A 53 11.78 -13.41 -0.03
N ARG A 54 12.50 -13.95 0.97
CA ARG A 54 13.96 -13.88 1.13
C ARG A 54 14.57 -12.47 1.26
N ASN A 55 13.81 -11.40 1.05
CA ASN A 55 14.21 -10.01 1.24
C ASN A 55 13.42 -9.37 2.40
N GLU A 56 14.13 -8.62 3.23
CA GLU A 56 13.57 -7.79 4.30
C GLU A 56 13.09 -6.42 3.79
N ASP A 57 13.22 -6.19 2.47
CA ASP A 57 13.02 -4.92 1.81
C ASP A 57 11.85 -4.93 0.81
N VAL A 58 11.23 -3.77 0.68
CA VAL A 58 10.14 -3.49 -0.26
C VAL A 58 10.66 -3.50 -1.71
N ASP A 59 10.01 -4.23 -2.62
CA ASP A 59 10.38 -4.25 -4.05
C ASP A 59 9.96 -2.96 -4.78
N PHE A 60 10.72 -1.88 -4.56
CA PHE A 60 10.50 -0.61 -5.25
C PHE A 60 10.69 -0.69 -6.77
N LYS A 61 11.39 -1.70 -7.29
CA LYS A 61 11.59 -1.84 -8.74
C LYS A 61 10.30 -2.31 -9.40
N TYR A 62 9.63 -3.31 -8.83
CA TYR A 62 8.30 -3.72 -9.28
C TYR A 62 7.28 -2.61 -9.10
N LEU A 63 7.26 -1.95 -7.93
CA LEU A 63 6.31 -0.86 -7.67
C LEU A 63 6.47 0.32 -8.64
N LYS A 64 7.72 0.66 -9.04
CA LYS A 64 7.97 1.66 -10.10
C LYS A 64 7.43 1.24 -11.46
N ARG A 65 7.42 -0.06 -11.79
CA ARG A 65 6.82 -0.57 -13.03
C ARG A 65 5.29 -0.55 -12.96
N LEU A 66 4.72 -0.92 -11.82
CA LEU A 66 3.27 -0.95 -11.61
C LEU A 66 2.65 0.46 -11.55
N PHE A 67 3.35 1.42 -10.95
CA PHE A 67 2.89 2.80 -10.75
C PHE A 67 3.57 3.85 -11.63
N GLY A 68 4.46 3.43 -12.53
CA GLY A 68 5.18 4.34 -13.42
C GLY A 68 4.23 5.22 -14.23
N ASP A 69 4.65 6.46 -14.50
CA ASP A 69 3.98 7.40 -15.40
C ASP A 69 2.54 7.75 -15.02
N PHE A 70 2.27 8.01 -13.75
CA PHE A 70 0.94 8.45 -13.30
C PHE A 70 0.63 9.89 -13.75
N PRO A 71 -0.43 10.13 -14.55
CA PRO A 71 -0.82 11.47 -14.94
C PRO A 71 -1.39 12.19 -13.72
N GLY A 72 -0.75 13.29 -13.34
CA GLY A 72 -1.24 14.21 -12.33
C GLY A 72 -2.22 15.24 -12.88
N PRO A 73 -2.92 15.95 -12.00
CA PRO A 73 -3.72 17.10 -12.40
C PRO A 73 -2.80 18.10 -13.11
N LYS A 74 -3.17 18.51 -14.33
CA LYS A 74 -2.46 19.44 -15.22
C LYS A 74 -1.29 18.86 -16.03
N GLY A 75 -1.30 17.57 -16.34
CA GLY A 75 -0.33 16.97 -17.29
C GLY A 75 1.10 16.87 -16.74
N LYS A 76 1.27 17.00 -15.42
CA LYS A 76 2.52 16.68 -14.73
C LYS A 76 2.50 15.23 -14.30
N TYR A 77 3.59 14.50 -14.45
CA TYR A 77 3.71 13.16 -13.87
C TYR A 77 3.81 13.27 -12.35
N MET A 78 2.97 12.53 -11.62
CA MET A 78 3.06 12.39 -10.18
C MET A 78 3.85 11.13 -9.84
N ASP A 79 4.81 11.26 -8.94
CA ASP A 79 5.43 10.10 -8.31
C ASP A 79 4.49 9.58 -7.22
N VAL A 80 3.59 8.66 -7.60
CA VAL A 80 2.66 7.98 -6.69
C VAL A 80 3.39 7.39 -5.50
N LEU A 81 4.68 7.06 -5.65
CA LEU A 81 5.41 6.46 -4.56
C LEU A 81 5.59 7.39 -3.36
N THR A 82 5.53 8.70 -3.58
CA THR A 82 5.61 9.70 -2.51
C THR A 82 4.32 9.82 -1.69
N TYR A 83 3.21 9.26 -2.17
CA TYR A 83 1.87 9.36 -1.56
C TYR A 83 1.44 8.09 -0.82
N CYS A 84 2.36 7.12 -0.67
CA CYS A 84 2.08 5.83 -0.06
C CYS A 84 2.88 5.61 1.23
N TYR A 85 2.38 4.70 2.05
CA TYR A 85 3.15 4.03 3.10
C TYR A 85 3.45 2.60 2.65
N TYR A 86 4.66 2.12 2.90
CA TYR A 86 5.15 0.82 2.47
C TYR A 86 5.47 -0.04 3.66
N VAL A 87 5.11 -1.31 3.60
CA VAL A 87 5.45 -2.27 4.63
C VAL A 87 5.66 -3.65 4.01
N VAL A 88 6.57 -4.42 4.59
CA VAL A 88 6.69 -5.85 4.28
C VAL A 88 5.67 -6.60 5.12
N TYR A 89 5.05 -7.64 4.55
CA TYR A 89 4.04 -8.42 5.23
C TYR A 89 4.59 -8.99 6.56
N ASP A 90 3.92 -8.59 7.64
CA ASP A 90 4.06 -9.14 8.98
C ASP A 90 2.68 -9.11 9.63
N GLU A 91 2.11 -10.28 9.91
CA GLU A 91 0.71 -10.39 10.33
C GLU A 91 0.44 -9.69 11.67
N ASP A 92 1.34 -9.81 12.65
CA ASP A 92 1.15 -9.18 13.96
C ASP A 92 1.23 -7.65 13.85
N LEU A 93 2.17 -7.16 13.03
CA LEU A 93 2.33 -5.74 12.77
C LEU A 93 1.09 -5.17 12.07
N LEU A 94 0.59 -5.84 11.03
CA LEU A 94 -0.55 -5.38 10.23
C LEU A 94 -1.89 -5.39 10.97
N LYS A 95 -1.97 -6.13 12.10
CA LYS A 95 -3.11 -6.07 13.03
C LYS A 95 -3.09 -4.85 13.95
N ASP A 96 -2.00 -4.08 14.00
CA ASP A 96 -1.94 -2.86 14.81
C ASP A 96 -2.94 -1.81 14.28
N PRO A 97 -3.67 -1.11 15.17
CA PRO A 97 -4.64 -0.07 14.78
C PRO A 97 -4.08 1.01 13.86
N PHE A 98 -2.76 1.24 13.89
CA PHE A 98 -2.08 2.12 12.94
C PHE A 98 -2.44 1.82 11.48
N PHE A 99 -2.59 0.54 11.11
CA PHE A 99 -2.84 0.15 9.72
C PHE A 99 -4.32 0.22 9.32
N GLU A 100 -5.24 0.44 10.26
CA GLU A 100 -6.67 0.59 9.96
C GLU A 100 -6.99 1.91 9.26
N ARG A 101 -6.14 2.93 9.45
CA ARG A 101 -6.34 4.27 8.88
C ARG A 101 -6.18 4.35 7.36
N PHE A 102 -5.52 3.35 6.75
CA PHE A 102 -5.31 3.33 5.31
C PHE A 102 -6.60 2.91 4.60
N GLN A 103 -7.02 3.73 3.65
CA GLN A 103 -8.25 3.54 2.90
C GLN A 103 -8.05 2.59 1.72
N VAL A 104 -6.88 2.68 1.08
CA VAL A 104 -6.51 1.84 -0.05
C VAL A 104 -5.35 0.95 0.35
N ILE A 105 -5.44 -0.33 0.04
CA ILE A 105 -4.39 -1.30 0.33
C ILE A 105 -3.95 -1.94 -0.98
N GLN A 106 -2.75 -1.66 -1.45
CA GLN A 106 -2.11 -2.48 -2.47
C GLN A 106 -1.40 -3.63 -1.76
N TYR A 107 -1.81 -4.86 -2.03
CA TYR A 107 -1.16 -6.05 -1.53
C TYR A 107 -0.47 -6.79 -2.68
N VAL A 108 0.83 -6.97 -2.55
CA VAL A 108 1.67 -7.67 -3.54
C VAL A 108 2.13 -8.99 -2.92
N PHE A 109 1.54 -10.09 -3.39
CA PHE A 109 1.98 -11.46 -3.10
C PHE A 109 3.35 -11.73 -3.73
N PRO A 110 4.07 -12.81 -3.39
CA PRO A 110 5.33 -13.14 -4.03
C PRO A 110 5.07 -13.90 -5.34
N ASP A 111 4.01 -14.71 -5.38
CA ASP A 111 3.55 -15.45 -6.55
C ASP A 111 2.03 -15.72 -6.48
N GLY A 112 1.50 -16.41 -7.50
CA GLY A 112 0.08 -16.75 -7.60
C GLY A 112 -0.40 -17.87 -6.65
N SER A 113 0.49 -18.73 -6.14
CA SER A 113 0.14 -19.80 -5.20
C SER A 113 -0.23 -19.23 -3.82
N HIS A 114 0.49 -18.20 -3.37
CA HIS A 114 0.30 -17.61 -2.05
C HIS A 114 -1.05 -16.92 -1.85
N LEU A 115 -1.78 -16.59 -2.93
CA LEU A 115 -3.13 -16.08 -2.84
C LEU A 115 -4.10 -17.10 -2.22
N GLN A 116 -3.90 -18.39 -2.49
CA GLN A 116 -4.78 -19.44 -1.96
C GLN A 116 -4.43 -19.81 -0.53
N GLU A 117 -3.17 -19.62 -0.15
CA GLU A 117 -2.64 -19.97 1.18
C GLU A 117 -2.86 -18.86 2.21
N HIS A 118 -2.86 -17.60 1.76
CA HIS A 118 -3.04 -16.43 2.60
C HIS A 118 -4.27 -15.62 2.16
N ASP A 119 -5.16 -15.33 3.12
CA ASP A 119 -6.31 -14.45 2.91
C ASP A 119 -6.04 -13.05 3.49
N PRO A 120 -5.41 -12.13 2.72
CA PRO A 120 -5.19 -10.77 3.19
C PRO A 120 -6.50 -10.01 3.38
N ALA A 121 -7.59 -10.35 2.66
CA ALA A 121 -8.86 -9.67 2.89
C ALA A 121 -9.31 -9.89 4.34
N LYS A 122 -9.23 -11.13 4.84
CA LYS A 122 -9.53 -11.44 6.24
C LYS A 122 -8.66 -10.68 7.23
N LEU A 123 -7.35 -10.53 6.96
CA LEU A 123 -6.42 -9.78 7.81
C LEU A 123 -6.89 -8.34 8.06
N PHE A 124 -7.43 -7.69 7.04
CA PHE A 124 -7.92 -6.31 7.13
C PHE A 124 -9.43 -6.21 7.40
N GLY A 125 -10.10 -7.32 7.76
CA GLY A 125 -11.54 -7.35 8.00
C GLY A 125 -12.39 -7.05 6.76
N MET A 126 -11.86 -7.38 5.58
CA MET A 126 -12.46 -7.15 4.26
C MET A 126 -13.04 -8.43 3.69
N LYS A 127 -13.88 -8.29 2.66
CA LYS A 127 -14.45 -9.41 1.90
C LYS A 127 -14.05 -9.29 0.44
N TRP A 128 -13.67 -10.42 -0.15
CA TRP A 128 -13.46 -10.51 -1.60
C TRP A 128 -14.74 -10.15 -2.34
N ILE A 129 -14.63 -9.25 -3.32
CA ILE A 129 -15.74 -8.92 -4.22
C ILE A 129 -15.80 -9.95 -5.34
N SER A 130 -14.63 -10.44 -5.76
CA SER A 130 -14.47 -11.46 -6.78
C SER A 130 -13.16 -12.22 -6.59
N GLU A 131 -13.16 -13.50 -6.97
CA GLU A 131 -11.95 -14.32 -7.10
C GLU A 131 -11.03 -13.84 -8.23
N CYS A 132 -11.44 -12.91 -9.09
CA CYS A 132 -10.57 -12.07 -9.92
C CYS A 132 -11.37 -10.91 -10.52
N THR A 133 -10.74 -9.75 -10.71
CA THR A 133 -11.40 -8.57 -11.32
C THR A 133 -10.84 -8.22 -12.68
N VAL A 134 -9.56 -8.55 -12.94
CA VAL A 134 -8.93 -8.43 -14.25
C VAL A 134 -8.01 -9.63 -14.46
N GLU A 135 -8.13 -10.27 -15.60
CA GLU A 135 -7.31 -11.41 -16.02
C GLU A 135 -6.70 -11.13 -17.41
N ASP A 136 -5.42 -11.41 -17.53
CA ASP A 136 -4.68 -11.58 -18.78
C ASP A 136 -3.98 -12.95 -18.68
N ASN A 137 -3.64 -13.62 -19.79
CA ASN A 137 -3.23 -15.03 -19.86
C ASN A 137 -2.16 -15.49 -18.84
N LEU A 138 -1.44 -14.56 -18.20
CA LEU A 138 -0.42 -14.81 -17.17
C LEU A 138 -0.64 -14.01 -15.87
N GLN A 139 -1.59 -13.07 -15.79
CA GLN A 139 -1.69 -12.07 -14.72
C GLN A 139 -3.10 -11.91 -14.20
N ARG A 140 -3.22 -11.70 -12.88
CA ARG A 140 -4.51 -11.50 -12.22
C ARG A 140 -4.44 -10.36 -11.21
N MET A 141 -5.56 -9.66 -11.10
CA MET A 141 -5.81 -8.68 -10.04
C MET A 141 -7.09 -9.04 -9.29
N PHE A 142 -7.03 -9.02 -7.97
CA PHE A 142 -8.13 -9.36 -7.06
C PHE A 142 -8.51 -8.13 -6.26
N ILE A 143 -9.81 -7.99 -5.94
CA ILE A 143 -10.32 -6.83 -5.21
C ILE A 143 -11.11 -7.29 -3.99
N ALA A 144 -10.77 -6.73 -2.83
CA ALA A 144 -11.57 -6.84 -1.62
C ALA A 144 -12.09 -5.48 -1.18
N ARG A 145 -13.24 -5.49 -0.48
CA ARG A 145 -13.89 -4.32 0.09
C ARG A 145 -14.20 -4.53 1.55
N GLY A 146 -14.12 -3.46 2.32
CA GLY A 146 -14.49 -3.44 3.72
C GLY A 146 -14.82 -2.02 4.16
N PHE A 147 -15.13 -1.86 5.43
CA PHE A 147 -15.33 -0.56 6.06
C PHE A 147 -14.41 -0.47 7.27
N SER A 148 -13.82 0.70 7.51
CA SER A 148 -13.13 0.94 8.79
C SER A 148 -14.16 0.82 9.92
N GLN A 149 -13.78 0.19 11.03
CA GLN A 149 -14.69 -0.01 12.15
C GLN A 149 -15.11 1.33 12.79
N ASP A 150 -14.16 2.27 12.92
CA ASP A 150 -14.41 3.54 13.61
C ASP A 150 -15.07 4.61 12.75
N THR A 151 -14.60 4.79 11.51
CA THR A 151 -15.04 5.91 10.66
C THR A 151 -16.11 5.54 9.66
N MET A 152 -16.43 4.25 9.53
CA MET A 152 -17.34 3.70 8.50
C MET A 152 -16.97 4.11 7.05
N ILE A 153 -15.72 4.51 6.81
CA ILE A 153 -15.21 4.84 5.48
C ILE A 153 -14.95 3.54 4.73
N GLU A 154 -15.37 3.49 3.47
CA GLU A 154 -15.08 2.36 2.57
C GLU A 154 -13.58 2.22 2.35
N ARG A 155 -13.09 0.99 2.56
CA ARG A 155 -11.73 0.56 2.31
C ARG A 155 -11.73 -0.40 1.13
N VAL A 156 -10.70 -0.30 0.29
CA VAL A 156 -10.51 -1.17 -0.86
C VAL A 156 -9.10 -1.73 -0.88
N MET A 157 -9.00 -3.01 -1.20
CA MET A 157 -7.72 -3.70 -1.37
C MET A 157 -7.58 -4.18 -2.80
N PHE A 158 -6.40 -3.95 -3.37
CA PHE A 158 -5.97 -4.44 -4.66
C PHE A 158 -4.85 -5.44 -4.46
N CYS A 159 -5.07 -6.64 -4.94
CA CYS A 159 -4.17 -7.76 -4.76
C CYS A 159 -3.58 -8.16 -6.10
N THR A 160 -2.26 -8.28 -6.17
CA THR A 160 -1.53 -8.75 -7.35
C THR A 160 -0.28 -9.52 -6.92
N TYR A 161 0.39 -10.20 -7.83
CA TYR A 161 1.72 -10.77 -7.60
C TYR A 161 2.71 -10.18 -8.63
N PRO A 162 4.02 -10.23 -8.36
CA PRO A 162 5.05 -9.78 -9.28
C PRO A 162 4.99 -10.55 -10.60
N PHE A 163 5.25 -9.80 -11.67
CA PHE A 163 5.43 -10.33 -13.00
C PHE A 163 6.68 -9.70 -13.60
N ASP A 164 7.40 -10.46 -14.41
CA ASP A 164 8.56 -9.93 -15.14
C ASP A 164 8.17 -8.76 -16.06
N ILE A 165 7.00 -8.88 -16.68
CA ILE A 165 6.38 -7.89 -17.56
C ILE A 165 4.99 -7.62 -17.01
N VAL A 166 4.61 -6.37 -16.77
CA VAL A 166 3.24 -6.00 -16.36
C VAL A 166 2.39 -5.80 -17.62
N SER A 167 1.23 -6.44 -17.71
CA SER A 167 0.36 -6.28 -18.87
C SER A 167 -0.31 -4.91 -18.90
N SER A 168 -0.62 -4.41 -20.10
CA SER A 168 -1.29 -3.12 -20.27
C SER A 168 -2.64 -3.07 -19.55
N HIS A 169 -3.40 -4.18 -19.53
CA HIS A 169 -4.68 -4.27 -18.83
C HIS A 169 -4.51 -4.09 -17.32
N ILE A 170 -3.61 -4.86 -16.69
CA ILE A 170 -3.39 -4.79 -15.24
C ILE A 170 -2.80 -3.44 -14.84
N PHE A 171 -1.86 -2.91 -15.63
CA PHE A 171 -1.31 -1.57 -15.43
C PHE A 171 -2.40 -0.50 -15.50
N CYS A 172 -3.21 -0.49 -16.58
CA CYS A 172 -4.30 0.47 -16.74
C CYS A 172 -5.34 0.36 -15.64
N SER A 173 -5.72 -0.84 -15.22
CA SER A 173 -6.69 -1.04 -14.15
C SER A 173 -6.18 -0.57 -12.80
N ASN A 174 -4.96 -0.95 -12.38
CA ASN A 174 -4.34 -0.42 -11.15
C ASN A 174 -4.26 1.10 -11.22
N LYS A 175 -3.86 1.64 -12.37
CA LYS A 175 -3.72 3.07 -12.60
C LYS A 175 -5.05 3.82 -12.52
N LEU A 176 -6.11 3.31 -13.13
CA LEU A 176 -7.45 3.92 -13.07
C LEU A 176 -7.99 3.91 -11.65
N LEU A 177 -7.83 2.78 -10.94
CA LEU A 177 -8.33 2.62 -9.58
C LEU A 177 -7.57 3.53 -8.60
N LEU A 178 -6.24 3.53 -8.65
CA LEU A 178 -5.44 4.43 -7.83
C LEU A 178 -5.64 5.90 -8.21
N ASN A 179 -5.82 6.24 -9.48
CA ASN A 179 -6.20 7.62 -9.87
C ASN A 179 -7.56 8.01 -9.31
N TRP A 180 -8.55 7.13 -9.42
CA TRP A 180 -9.87 7.38 -8.85
C TRP A 180 -9.75 7.62 -7.35
N PHE A 181 -8.97 6.80 -6.64
CA PHE A 181 -8.73 7.01 -5.22
C PHE A 181 -7.95 8.28 -4.92
N LEU A 182 -6.88 8.60 -5.65
CA LEU A 182 -6.11 9.82 -5.43
C LEU A 182 -6.94 11.08 -5.73
N LEU A 183 -7.74 11.09 -6.80
CA LEU A 183 -8.59 12.22 -7.18
C LEU A 183 -9.75 12.41 -6.19
N ASN A 184 -10.44 11.33 -5.79
CA ASN A 184 -11.47 11.41 -4.76
C ASN A 184 -10.86 11.70 -3.38
N ALA A 185 -9.68 11.16 -3.08
CA ALA A 185 -8.97 11.45 -1.84
C ALA A 185 -8.54 12.91 -1.73
N VAL A 186 -8.14 13.53 -2.84
CA VAL A 186 -7.82 14.97 -2.95
C VAL A 186 -9.09 15.83 -2.83
N LEU A 187 -10.25 15.33 -3.26
CA LEU A 187 -11.55 16.02 -3.08
C LEU A 187 -12.18 15.83 -1.68
N ILE A 188 -11.58 15.02 -0.80
CA ILE A 188 -12.04 14.80 0.58
C ILE A 188 -11.18 15.60 1.60
N PHE A 189 -10.19 16.39 1.15
CA PHE A 189 -9.37 17.25 2.01
C PHE A 189 -9.70 18.73 1.89
#